data_AF-A0A8T6FZI2-F1
#
_entry.id   AF-A0A8T6FZI2-F1
#
_cell.length_a   1.000
_cell.length_b   1.000
_cell.length_c   1.000
_cell.angle_alpha   90.00
_cell.angle_beta   90.00
_cell.angle_gamma   90.00
#
_symmetry.space_group_name_H-M   'P 1'
#
loop_
_entity.id
_entity.type
_entity.pdbx_description
1 polymer ?
#
loop_
_entity_poly.entity_id
_entity_poly.type
_entity_poly.pdbx_seq_one_letter_code
_entity_poly.pdbx_strand_id
1 'polypeptide(L)'
;YILEEPENNEECWADGNACAYPLAEVVIAVNTELKDAAPDVVELLGKWDWNFSNQRQAETYFSETGAEYADVAIHWLKNNDAWREWVTADAAEKIAAALAAE
;
A
#
# COMPACT_ATOMS: atom_id res chain seq x y z
N TYR A 1 -7.95 12.77 -32.42
CA TYR A 1 -8.54 11.47 -32.06
C TYR A 1 -7.57 10.84 -31.07
N ILE A 2 -8.03 10.40 -29.90
CA ILE A 2 -7.19 9.59 -29.00
C ILE A 2 -7.24 8.19 -29.59
N LEU A 3 -6.10 7.64 -29.99
CA LEU A 3 -6.01 6.26 -30.44
C LEU A 3 -6.04 5.38 -29.18
N GLU A 4 -6.95 4.41 -29.12
CA GLU A 4 -6.94 3.42 -28.05
C GLU A 4 -5.72 2.50 -28.22
N GLU A 5 -4.96 2.32 -27.14
CA GLU A 5 -3.82 1.40 -27.12
C GLU A 5 -4.32 -0.04 -26.91
N PRO A 6 -3.73 -1.04 -27.60
CA PRO A 6 -4.01 -2.44 -27.31
C PRO A 6 -3.67 -2.79 -25.86
N GLU A 7 -4.35 -3.79 -25.30
CA GLU A 7 -4.00 -4.33 -23.97
C GLU A 7 -2.56 -4.85 -23.94
N ASN A 8 -1.93 -4.73 -22.77
CA ASN A 8 -0.59 -5.24 -22.55
C ASN A 8 -0.57 -6.78 -22.68
N ASN A 9 0.40 -7.29 -23.44
CA ASN A 9 0.78 -8.70 -23.41
C ASN A 9 2.28 -8.85 -23.71
N GLU A 10 2.85 -10.03 -23.45
CA GLU A 10 4.28 -10.29 -23.63
C GLU A 10 4.75 -10.06 -25.07
N GLU A 11 3.94 -10.43 -26.07
CA GLU A 11 4.29 -10.31 -27.48
C GLU A 11 4.41 -8.85 -27.91
N CYS A 12 3.43 -8.03 -27.55
CA CYS A 12 3.41 -6.61 -27.87
C CYS A 12 4.45 -5.81 -27.05
N TRP A 13 4.66 -6.18 -25.78
CA TRP A 13 5.67 -5.52 -24.96
C TRP A 13 7.09 -5.77 -25.50
N ALA A 14 7.36 -6.99 -25.99
CA ALA A 14 8.61 -7.34 -26.65
C ALA A 14 8.83 -6.58 -27.97
N ASP A 15 7.76 -6.20 -28.67
CA ASP A 15 7.80 -5.41 -29.92
C ASP A 15 7.77 -3.90 -29.64
N GLY A 16 8.80 -3.41 -28.94
CA GLY A 16 9.04 -1.97 -28.78
C GLY A 16 8.05 -1.23 -27.87
N ASN A 17 7.29 -1.94 -27.04
CA ASN A 17 6.29 -1.39 -26.10
C ASN A 17 5.13 -0.65 -26.80
N ALA A 18 4.60 -1.20 -27.90
CA ALA A 18 3.55 -0.57 -28.71
C ALA A 18 2.10 -0.77 -28.20
N CYS A 19 1.92 -1.02 -26.91
CA CYS A 19 0.64 -1.24 -26.22
C CYS A 19 0.61 -0.53 -24.87
N ALA A 20 -0.52 -0.63 -24.19
CA ALA A 20 -0.69 -0.17 -22.82
C ALA A 20 0.43 -0.71 -21.90
N TYR A 21 0.76 0.08 -20.87
CA TYR A 21 1.66 -0.34 -19.82
C TYR A 21 1.11 -1.55 -19.06
N PRO A 22 1.98 -2.46 -18.58
CA PRO A 22 1.54 -3.50 -17.66
C PRO A 22 1.01 -2.87 -16.37
N LEU A 23 0.26 -3.66 -15.59
CA LEU A 23 -0.11 -3.24 -14.24
C LEU A 23 1.15 -2.97 -13.42
N ALA A 24 1.17 -1.82 -12.73
CA ALA A 24 2.30 -1.43 -11.90
C ALA A 24 2.43 -2.40 -10.72
N GLU A 25 3.63 -2.96 -10.55
CA GLU A 25 4.00 -3.74 -9.37
C GLU A 25 4.78 -2.84 -8.41
N VAL A 26 4.26 -2.68 -7.19
CA VAL A 26 4.90 -1.92 -6.12
C VAL A 26 5.46 -2.90 -5.09
N VAL A 27 6.78 -2.88 -4.91
CA VAL A 27 7.47 -3.82 -4.02
C VAL A 27 8.10 -3.12 -2.83
N ILE A 28 8.14 -3.81 -1.68
CA ILE A 28 8.87 -3.37 -0.49
C ILE A 28 10.27 -3.98 -0.53
N ALA A 29 11.29 -3.14 -0.61
CA ALA A 29 12.69 -3.55 -0.55
C ALA A 29 13.27 -3.25 0.85
N VAL A 30 13.94 -4.24 1.45
CA VAL A 30 14.60 -4.09 2.75
C VAL A 30 16.11 -4.31 2.63
N ASN A 31 16.89 -3.56 3.41
CA ASN A 31 18.31 -3.84 3.56
C ASN A 31 18.49 -5.25 4.15
N THR A 32 19.50 -6.00 3.69
CA THR A 32 19.74 -7.37 4.14
C THR A 32 20.03 -7.46 5.64
N GLU A 33 20.73 -6.47 6.22
CA GLU A 33 21.05 -6.43 7.65
C GLU A 33 19.80 -6.21 8.52
N LEU A 34 18.73 -5.62 7.96
CA LEU A 34 17.47 -5.42 8.68
C LEU A 34 16.79 -6.74 9.02
N LYS A 35 16.99 -7.78 8.20
CA LYS A 35 16.43 -9.11 8.43
C LYS A 35 16.93 -9.72 9.73
N ASP A 36 18.18 -9.46 10.07
CA ASP A 36 18.81 -9.96 11.30
C ASP A 36 18.54 -9.02 12.48
N ALA A 37 18.54 -7.71 12.25
CA ALA A 37 18.37 -6.71 13.30
C ALA A 37 16.92 -6.55 13.79
N ALA A 38 15.93 -6.74 12.90
CA ALA A 38 14.51 -6.56 13.17
C ALA A 38 13.65 -7.54 12.36
N PRO A 39 13.77 -8.86 12.61
CA PRO A 39 13.04 -9.88 11.87
C PRO A 39 11.51 -9.73 11.98
N ASP A 40 11.02 -9.22 13.10
CA ASP A 40 9.60 -8.91 13.36
C ASP A 40 9.07 -7.79 12.45
N VAL A 41 9.87 -6.75 12.21
CA VAL A 41 9.55 -5.68 11.26
C VAL A 41 9.54 -6.22 9.83
N VAL A 42 10.48 -7.10 9.48
CA VAL A 42 10.49 -7.73 8.15
C VAL A 42 9.27 -8.64 7.96
N GLU A 43 8.82 -9.35 9.00
CA GLU A 43 7.59 -10.13 8.96
C GLU A 43 6.36 -9.24 8.72
N LEU A 44 6.25 -8.11 9.43
CA LEU A 44 5.20 -7.10 9.20
C LEU A 44 5.20 -6.62 7.76
N LEU A 45 6.36 -6.21 7.24
CA LEU A 45 6.51 -5.74 5.86
C LEU A 45 6.19 -6.82 4.83
N GLY A 46 6.39 -8.10 5.16
CA GLY A 46 6.01 -9.23 4.31
C GLY A 46 4.50 -9.50 4.25
N LYS A 47 3.75 -9.07 5.26
CA LYS A 47 2.27 -9.16 5.30
C LYS A 47 1.59 -7.89 4.82
N TRP A 48 2.31 -6.78 4.76
CA TRP A 48 1.79 -5.47 4.37
C TRP A 48 1.20 -5.52 2.95
N ASP A 49 -0.11 -5.32 2.84
CA ASP A 49 -0.82 -5.28 1.56
C ASP A 49 -1.50 -3.91 1.34
N TRP A 50 -0.74 -2.95 0.82
CA TRP A 50 -1.26 -1.64 0.42
C TRP A 50 -1.76 -1.65 -1.02
N ASN A 51 -2.78 -2.49 -1.27
CA ASN A 51 -3.41 -2.61 -2.57
C ASN A 51 -4.17 -1.34 -2.99
N PHE A 52 -4.61 -1.33 -4.25
CA PHE A 52 -5.35 -0.21 -4.87
C PHE A 52 -6.58 0.24 -4.08
N SER A 53 -7.30 -0.68 -3.42
CA SER A 53 -8.48 -0.32 -2.62
C SER A 53 -8.09 0.51 -1.40
N ASN A 54 -7.01 0.14 -0.72
CA ASN A 54 -6.48 0.87 0.45
C ASN A 54 -5.98 2.25 0.02
N GLN A 55 -5.17 2.29 -1.05
CA GLN A 55 -4.65 3.53 -1.62
C GLN A 55 -5.78 4.49 -2.04
N ARG A 56 -6.76 4.01 -2.79
CA ARG A 56 -7.87 4.83 -3.27
C ARG A 56 -8.66 5.46 -2.12
N GLN A 57 -8.91 4.73 -1.04
CA GLN A 57 -9.63 5.28 0.11
C GLN A 57 -8.85 6.40 0.80
N ALA A 58 -7.55 6.20 1.03
CA ALA A 58 -6.68 7.22 1.61
C ALA A 58 -6.57 8.46 0.70
N GLU A 59 -6.36 8.27 -0.60
CA GLU A 59 -6.25 9.35 -1.58
C GLU A 59 -7.55 10.12 -1.75
N THR A 60 -8.70 9.44 -1.69
CA THR A 60 -10.02 10.10 -1.73
C THR A 60 -10.15 11.06 -0.55
N TYR A 61 -9.86 10.59 0.67
CA TYR A 61 -9.91 11.42 1.87
C TYR A 61 -8.92 12.60 1.79
N PHE A 62 -7.69 12.34 1.34
CA PHE A 62 -6.69 13.40 1.12
C PHE A 62 -7.18 14.45 0.13
N SER A 63 -7.72 14.03 -1.02
CA SER A 63 -8.18 14.94 -2.07
C SER A 63 -9.39 15.78 -1.64
N GLU A 64 -10.29 15.22 -0.82
CA GLU A 64 -11.49 15.93 -0.37
C GLU A 64 -11.21 16.91 0.78
N THR A 65 -10.24 16.59 1.63
CA THR A 65 -9.97 17.36 2.86
C THR A 65 -8.75 18.27 2.78
N GLY A 66 -7.78 17.94 1.91
CA GLY A 66 -6.46 18.59 1.91
C GLY A 66 -5.69 18.37 3.22
N ALA A 67 -6.02 17.33 3.98
CA ALA A 67 -5.36 17.02 5.25
C ALA A 67 -3.88 16.66 5.07
N GLU A 68 -3.10 16.80 6.14
CA GLU A 68 -1.71 16.35 6.14
C GLU A 68 -1.64 14.82 6.06
N TYR A 69 -0.56 14.28 5.49
CA TYR A 69 -0.44 12.83 5.25
C TYR A 69 -0.57 11.99 6.53
N ALA A 70 -0.12 12.50 7.67
CA ALA A 70 -0.28 11.82 8.96
C ALA A 70 -1.75 11.69 9.37
N ASP A 71 -2.55 12.75 9.18
CA ASP A 71 -3.97 12.76 9.49
C ASP A 71 -4.75 11.82 8.56
N VAL A 72 -4.34 11.74 7.28
CA VAL A 72 -4.90 10.79 6.32
C VAL A 72 -4.62 9.35 6.76
N ALA A 73 -3.40 9.05 7.22
CA ALA A 73 -3.04 7.72 7.70
C ALA A 73 -3.84 7.35 8.96
N ILE A 74 -3.96 8.26 9.93
CA ILE A 74 -4.77 8.05 11.13
C ILE A 74 -6.25 7.83 10.76
N HIS A 75 -6.79 8.65 9.86
CA HIS A 75 -8.15 8.47 9.36
C HIS A 75 -8.35 7.11 8.71
N TRP A 76 -7.42 6.69 7.85
CA TRP A 76 -7.50 5.39 7.19
C TRP A 76 -7.47 4.24 8.21
N LEU A 77 -6.56 4.28 9.18
CA LEU A 77 -6.44 3.28 10.25
C LEU A 77 -7.69 3.21 11.13
N LYS A 78 -8.37 4.34 11.38
CA LYS A 78 -9.64 4.40 12.15
C LYS A 78 -10.83 3.80 11.40
N ASN A 79 -10.80 3.79 10.07
CA ASN A 79 -11.94 3.43 9.23
C ASN A 79 -11.74 2.10 8.46
N ASN A 80 -10.61 1.42 8.65
CA ASN A 80 -10.28 0.16 8.00
C ASN A 80 -9.69 -0.83 9.00
N ASP A 81 -9.90 -2.13 8.78
CA ASP A 81 -9.37 -3.20 9.63
C ASP A 81 -8.32 -4.08 8.93
N ALA A 82 -8.05 -3.87 7.64
CA ALA A 82 -7.11 -4.69 6.85
C ALA A 82 -5.70 -4.74 7.50
N TRP A 83 -5.29 -3.66 8.15
CA TRP A 83 -4.00 -3.56 8.82
C TRP A 83 -3.82 -4.53 10.00
N ARG A 84 -4.92 -5.03 10.57
CA ARG A 84 -4.87 -5.98 11.69
C ARG A 84 -4.26 -7.32 11.28
N GLU A 85 -4.36 -7.68 10.00
CA GLU A 85 -3.76 -8.92 9.47
C GLU A 85 -2.25 -8.77 9.24
N TRP A 86 -1.75 -7.54 9.16
CA TRP A 86 -0.33 -7.28 8.92
C TRP A 86 0.49 -7.35 10.21
N VAL A 87 -0.13 -7.03 11.34
CA VAL A 87 0.52 -6.91 12.65
C VAL A 87 0.23 -8.11 13.55
N THR A 88 0.97 -8.23 14.65
CA THR A 88 0.65 -9.19 15.72
C THR A 88 -0.57 -8.73 16.53
N ALA A 89 -1.22 -9.64 17.26
CA ALA A 89 -2.36 -9.29 18.12
C ALA A 89 -2.02 -8.22 19.18
N ASP A 90 -0.85 -8.34 19.82
CA ASP A 90 -0.36 -7.34 20.79
C ASP A 90 -0.15 -5.95 20.15
N ALA A 91 0.43 -5.91 18.94
CA ALA A 91 0.57 -4.66 18.21
C ALA A 91 -0.80 -4.09 17.79
N ALA A 92 -1.75 -4.95 17.39
CA ALA A 92 -3.10 -4.52 17.04
C ALA A 92 -3.84 -3.86 18.20
N GLU A 93 -3.71 -4.42 19.41
CA GLU A 93 -4.29 -3.84 20.62
C GLU A 93 -3.67 -2.47 20.95
N LYS A 94 -2.34 -2.36 20.87
CA LYS A 94 -1.62 -1.10 21.11
C LYS A 94 -1.99 -0.01 20.11
N ILE A 95 -2.07 -0.36 18.83
CA ILE A 95 -2.48 0.58 17.76
C ILE A 95 -3.93 1.02 17.99
N ALA A 96 -4.85 0.09 18.27
CA ALA A 96 -6.25 0.43 18.53
C ALA A 96 -6.40 1.35 19.76
N ALA A 97 -5.64 1.11 20.82
CA ALA A 97 -5.62 1.98 22.00
C ALA A 97 -5.07 3.38 21.69
N ALA A 98 -4.00 3.47 20.90
CA ALA A 98 -3.44 4.75 20.46
C ALA A 98 -4.42 5.53 19.59
N LEU A 99 -5.07 4.87 18.62
CA LEU A 99 -6.08 5.49 17.76
C LEU A 99 -7.30 6.01 18.53
N ALA A 100 -7.67 5.35 19.63
CA ALA A 100 -8.78 5.79 20.48
C ALA A 100 -8.44 7.02 21.35
N ALA A 101 -7.15 7.31 21.54
CA ALA A 101 -6.68 8.48 22.28
C ALA A 101 -6.55 9.73 21.40
N GLU A 102 -6.65 9.56 20.08
CA GLU A 102 -6.48 10.59 19.05
C GLU A 102 -7.79 11.24 18.64
#